data_AF-A0A371P5U5-F1
#
_entry.id   AF-A0A371P5U5-F1
#
_cell.length_a   1.000
_cell.length_b   1.000
_cell.length_c   1.000
_cell.angle_alpha   90.00
_cell.angle_beta   90.00
_cell.angle_gamma   90.00
#
_symmetry.space_group_name_H-M   'P 1'
#
loop_
_entity.id
_entity.type
_entity.pdbx_description
1 polymer ?
#
loop_
_entity_poly.entity_id
_entity_poly.type
_entity_poly.pdbx_seq_one_letter_code
_entity_poly.pdbx_strand_id
1 'polypeptide(L)'
;MTIDKELVERISSITWFSNCGNPLGDRIQLEVVYESNWKKAAKRAQSNHWEAVTLEAGNELTEFLSLNYPDLYKQWNHLVREGKEVIELHIVPKINEYIKVRELSPALLDHVKWDMVSAIMEHNYMAQKEPGFFIELLKVYESGNFPCGWKGKWPKGKLIIY
;
A
#
# COMPACT_ATOMS: atom_id res chain seq x y z
N MET A 1 21.62 -2.55 2.40
CA MET A 1 20.16 -2.49 2.23
C MET A 1 19.64 -3.85 2.63
N THR A 2 18.93 -3.92 3.74
CA THR A 2 18.36 -5.17 4.28
C THR A 2 17.08 -5.55 3.54
N ILE A 3 16.48 -4.57 2.85
CA ILE A 3 15.30 -4.74 2.00
C ILE A 3 15.65 -5.57 0.77
N ASP A 4 14.78 -6.53 0.48
CA ASP A 4 14.86 -7.42 -0.66
C ASP A 4 14.96 -6.63 -1.99
N LYS A 5 15.98 -6.95 -2.79
CA LYS A 5 16.23 -6.28 -4.08
C LYS A 5 15.14 -6.55 -5.10
N GLU A 6 14.59 -7.76 -5.12
CA GLU A 6 13.51 -8.14 -6.02
C GLU A 6 12.26 -7.31 -5.73
N LEU A 7 11.95 -7.08 -4.45
CA LEU A 7 10.84 -6.19 -4.08
C LEU A 7 11.09 -4.75 -4.54
N VAL A 8 12.31 -4.23 -4.38
CA VAL A 8 12.64 -2.87 -4.85
C VAL A 8 12.52 -2.77 -6.37
N GLU A 9 12.96 -3.77 -7.11
CA GLU A 9 12.81 -3.84 -8.57
C GLU A 9 11.33 -3.86 -8.97
N ARG A 10 10.51 -4.69 -8.31
CA ARG A 10 9.05 -4.73 -8.52
C ARG A 10 8.41 -3.36 -8.33
N ILE A 11 8.60 -2.75 -7.16
CA ILE A 11 8.06 -1.42 -6.83
C ILE A 11 8.55 -0.35 -7.81
N SER A 12 9.83 -0.41 -8.19
CA SER A 12 10.43 0.52 -9.14
C SER A 12 9.88 0.36 -10.55
N SER A 13 9.41 -0.82 -10.93
CA SER A 13 8.87 -1.11 -12.26
C SER A 13 7.39 -0.73 -12.43
N ILE A 14 6.69 -0.34 -11.35
CA ILE A 14 5.27 -0.03 -11.39
C ILE A 14 4.99 1.13 -12.37
N THR A 15 4.05 0.88 -13.29
CA THR A 15 3.50 1.90 -14.18
C THR A 15 2.30 2.56 -13.49
N TRP A 16 2.60 3.47 -12.57
CA TRP A 16 1.64 4.06 -11.64
C TRP A 16 0.41 4.66 -12.31
N PHE A 17 -0.77 4.29 -11.80
CA PHE A 17 -2.08 4.84 -12.17
C PHE A 17 -2.45 4.72 -13.66
N SER A 18 -1.80 3.81 -14.39
CA SER A 18 -2.00 3.61 -15.83
C SER A 18 -3.32 2.91 -16.19
N ASN A 19 -3.95 2.24 -15.22
CA ASN A 19 -5.18 1.48 -15.39
C ASN A 19 -6.34 1.97 -14.50
N CYS A 20 -6.17 3.12 -13.85
CA CYS A 20 -7.21 3.77 -13.05
C CYS A 20 -8.53 3.95 -13.83
N GLY A 21 -9.64 3.51 -13.24
CA GLY A 21 -10.98 3.52 -13.81
C GLY A 21 -11.37 2.22 -14.52
N ASN A 22 -10.45 1.26 -14.66
CA ASN A 22 -10.69 -0.04 -15.28
C ASN A 22 -10.58 -1.18 -14.26
N PRO A 23 -11.18 -2.35 -14.55
CA PRO A 23 -10.97 -3.54 -13.73
C PRO A 23 -9.50 -3.96 -13.63
N LEU A 24 -9.16 -4.60 -12.51
CA LEU A 24 -7.85 -5.22 -12.33
C LEU A 24 -7.58 -6.26 -13.44
N GLY A 25 -6.36 -6.26 -13.96
CA GLY A 25 -5.89 -7.29 -14.89
C GLY A 25 -5.67 -8.64 -14.19
N ASP A 26 -5.14 -8.60 -12.97
CA ASP A 26 -4.79 -9.78 -12.19
C ASP A 26 -5.72 -10.04 -11.00
N ARG A 27 -5.75 -11.30 -10.55
CA ARG A 27 -6.51 -11.68 -9.37
C ARG A 27 -5.74 -11.36 -8.10
N ILE A 28 -6.40 -10.62 -7.21
CA ILE A 28 -5.98 -10.45 -5.82
C ILE A 28 -6.84 -11.35 -4.91
N GLN A 29 -6.37 -11.61 -3.69
CA GLN A 29 -7.08 -12.45 -2.72
C GLN A 29 -8.27 -11.74 -2.07
N LEU A 30 -8.23 -10.41 -2.02
CA LEU A 30 -9.29 -9.59 -1.46
C LEU A 30 -10.50 -9.52 -2.40
N GLU A 31 -11.71 -9.53 -1.84
CA GLU A 31 -12.89 -9.16 -2.61
C GLU A 31 -12.81 -7.69 -3.02
N VAL A 32 -13.07 -7.39 -4.30
CA VAL A 32 -12.96 -6.04 -4.87
C VAL A 32 -14.32 -5.48 -5.26
N VAL A 33 -14.51 -4.19 -5.05
CA VAL A 33 -15.53 -3.37 -5.68
C VAL A 33 -14.89 -2.15 -6.34
N TYR A 34 -15.47 -1.69 -7.44
CA TYR A 34 -14.92 -0.58 -8.21
C TYR A 34 -15.66 0.73 -7.93
N GLU A 35 -14.93 1.83 -7.79
CA GLU A 35 -15.44 3.19 -7.79
C GLU A 35 -15.15 3.83 -9.15
N SER A 36 -16.18 4.22 -9.89
CA SER A 36 -16.01 4.74 -11.25
C SER A 36 -15.77 6.25 -11.31
N ASN A 37 -15.66 6.93 -10.15
CA ASN A 37 -15.53 8.38 -10.07
C ASN A 37 -14.32 8.80 -9.23
N TRP A 38 -13.35 9.46 -9.86
CA TRP A 38 -12.13 9.90 -9.20
C TRP A 38 -12.37 10.80 -7.99
N LYS A 39 -13.34 11.73 -8.05
CA LYS A 39 -13.63 12.62 -6.90
C LYS A 39 -14.12 11.83 -5.69
N LYS A 40 -14.91 10.77 -5.92
CA LYS A 40 -15.33 9.86 -4.85
C LYS A 40 -14.17 9.01 -4.36
N ALA A 41 -13.35 8.45 -5.24
CA ALA A 41 -12.16 7.69 -4.87
C ALA A 41 -11.19 8.52 -4.01
N ALA A 42 -10.85 9.73 -4.45
CA ALA A 42 -9.99 10.65 -3.70
C ALA A 42 -10.57 11.01 -2.32
N LYS A 43 -11.89 11.18 -2.21
CA LYS A 43 -12.56 11.44 -0.92
C LYS A 43 -12.51 10.21 0.00
N ARG A 44 -12.66 9.00 -0.56
CA ARG A 44 -12.59 7.75 0.22
C ARG A 44 -11.18 7.47 0.72
N ALA A 45 -10.16 7.72 -0.11
CA ALA A 45 -8.75 7.56 0.28
C ALA A 45 -8.39 8.46 1.47
N GLN A 46 -9.02 9.63 1.57
CA GLN A 46 -8.84 10.56 2.69
C GLN A 46 -9.88 10.37 3.82
N SER A 47 -10.65 9.28 3.82
CA SER A 47 -11.67 9.08 4.86
C SER A 47 -11.07 8.45 6.11
N ASN A 48 -11.54 8.88 7.28
CA ASN A 48 -11.17 8.28 8.57
C ASN A 48 -11.46 6.77 8.61
N HIS A 49 -12.44 6.30 7.83
CA HIS A 49 -12.71 4.87 7.73
C HIS A 49 -11.58 4.11 7.03
N TRP A 50 -11.06 4.66 5.93
CA TRP A 50 -9.92 4.06 5.24
C TRP A 50 -8.65 4.11 6.08
N GLU A 51 -8.38 5.27 6.70
CA GLU A 51 -7.27 5.44 7.63
C GLU A 51 -7.34 4.43 8.79
N ALA A 52 -8.51 4.25 9.40
CA ALA A 52 -8.68 3.24 10.45
C ALA A 52 -8.42 1.82 9.93
N VAL A 53 -8.89 1.48 8.73
CA VAL A 53 -8.67 0.15 8.14
C VAL A 53 -7.19 -0.11 7.89
N THR A 54 -6.46 0.81 7.26
CA THR A 54 -5.03 0.62 6.99
C THR A 54 -4.21 0.62 8.28
N LEU A 55 -4.62 1.39 9.30
CA LEU A 55 -4.00 1.35 10.62
C LEU A 55 -4.19 0.01 11.32
N GLU A 56 -5.43 -0.52 11.36
CA GLU A 56 -5.71 -1.84 11.95
C GLU A 56 -4.93 -2.95 11.23
N ALA A 57 -4.92 -2.93 9.89
CA ALA A 57 -4.13 -3.88 9.10
C ALA A 57 -2.62 -3.82 9.43
N GLY A 58 -2.06 -2.61 9.62
CA GLY A 58 -0.67 -2.44 10.03
C GLY A 58 -0.41 -2.93 11.45
N ASN A 59 -1.36 -2.69 12.37
CA ASN A 59 -1.27 -3.13 13.76
C ASN A 59 -1.26 -4.66 13.89
N GLU A 60 -1.97 -5.39 13.02
CA GLU A 60 -1.97 -6.86 13.03
C GLU A 60 -0.57 -7.46 12.83
N LEU A 61 0.31 -6.80 12.06
CA LEU A 61 1.69 -7.23 11.89
C LEU A 61 2.56 -6.82 13.08
N THR A 62 2.45 -5.58 13.56
CA THR A 62 3.28 -5.08 14.66
C THR A 62 2.97 -5.80 15.96
N GLU A 63 1.70 -6.05 16.27
CA GLU A 63 1.26 -6.82 17.43
C GLU A 63 1.81 -8.24 17.37
N PHE A 64 1.63 -8.93 16.23
CA PHE A 64 2.13 -10.28 16.02
C PHE A 64 3.65 -10.36 16.24
N LEU A 65 4.43 -9.46 15.64
CA LEU A 65 5.88 -9.43 15.79
C LEU A 65 6.29 -9.12 17.23
N SER A 66 5.61 -8.17 17.90
CA SER A 66 5.95 -7.80 19.28
C SER A 66 5.75 -8.96 20.26
N LEU A 67 4.72 -9.78 20.05
CA LEU A 67 4.38 -10.91 20.92
C LEU A 67 5.21 -12.16 20.63
N ASN A 68 5.48 -12.45 19.35
CA ASN A 68 6.06 -13.73 18.92
C ASN A 68 7.55 -13.63 18.54
N TYR A 69 8.01 -12.44 18.10
CA TYR A 69 9.36 -12.20 17.60
C TYR A 69 9.95 -10.87 18.12
N PRO A 70 10.00 -10.64 19.45
CA PRO A 70 10.35 -9.35 20.02
C PRO A 70 11.73 -8.83 19.60
N ASP A 71 12.70 -9.73 19.37
CA ASP A 71 14.03 -9.32 18.89
C ASP A 71 14.03 -8.83 17.44
N LEU A 72 13.20 -9.44 16.57
CA LEU A 72 12.98 -8.94 15.21
C LEU A 72 12.18 -7.65 15.22
N TYR A 73 11.19 -7.52 16.11
CA TYR A 73 10.39 -6.31 16.25
C TYR A 73 11.25 -5.09 16.66
N LYS A 74 12.33 -5.27 17.44
CA LYS A 74 13.28 -4.18 17.76
C LYS A 74 13.90 -3.54 16.51
N GLN A 75 13.97 -4.27 15.39
CA GLN A 75 14.50 -3.77 14.11
C GLN A 75 13.45 -3.01 13.28
N TRP A 76 12.18 -2.98 13.70
CA TRP A 76 11.07 -2.39 12.96
C TRP A 76 11.37 -0.97 12.49
N ASN A 77 11.75 -0.08 13.41
CA ASN A 77 11.99 1.33 13.10
C ASN A 77 13.16 1.53 12.12
N HIS A 78 14.19 0.69 12.22
CA HIS A 78 15.32 0.71 11.29
C HIS A 78 14.86 0.33 9.87
N LEU A 79 14.09 -0.75 9.74
CA LEU A 79 13.56 -1.22 8.46
C LEU A 79 12.55 -0.23 7.85
N VAL A 80 11.67 0.37 8.65
CA VAL A 80 10.77 1.44 8.19
C VAL A 80 11.56 2.61 7.63
N ARG A 81 12.68 2.99 8.26
CA ARG A 81 13.54 4.07 7.76
C ARG A 81 14.18 3.69 6.42
N GLU A 82 14.79 2.51 6.31
CA GLU A 82 15.35 2.04 5.03
C GLU A 82 14.26 2.00 3.94
N GLY A 83 13.04 1.55 4.29
CA GLY A 83 11.93 1.46 3.35
C GLY A 83 11.50 2.82 2.84
N LYS A 84 11.44 3.81 3.72
CA LYS A 84 11.18 5.20 3.35
C LYS A 84 12.27 5.76 2.43
N GLU A 85 13.54 5.46 2.68
CA GLU A 85 14.64 5.90 1.81
C GLU A 85 14.51 5.31 0.39
N VAL A 86 14.12 4.04 0.26
CA VAL A 86 13.80 3.42 -1.04
C VAL A 86 12.63 4.13 -1.72
N ILE A 87 11.56 4.42 -0.99
CA ILE A 87 10.37 5.10 -1.51
C ILE A 87 10.71 6.51 -2.02
N GLU A 88 11.44 7.29 -1.22
CA GLU A 88 11.87 8.65 -1.60
C GLU A 88 12.74 8.65 -2.86
N LEU A 89 13.60 7.65 -3.02
CA LEU A 89 14.50 7.56 -4.18
C LEU A 89 13.78 7.09 -5.45
N HIS A 90 12.92 6.07 -5.36
CA HIS A 90 12.40 5.35 -6.52
C HIS A 90 10.94 5.64 -6.88
N ILE A 91 10.12 6.01 -5.90
CA ILE A 91 8.66 6.17 -6.07
C ILE A 91 8.28 7.64 -6.12
N VAL A 92 8.74 8.43 -5.16
CA VAL A 92 8.32 9.83 -4.97
C VAL A 92 8.48 10.68 -6.23
N PRO A 93 9.60 10.62 -6.99
CA PRO A 93 9.73 11.39 -8.23
C PRO A 93 8.64 11.06 -9.25
N LYS A 94 8.29 9.78 -9.41
CA LYS A 94 7.30 9.30 -10.39
C LYS A 94 5.89 9.75 -10.03
N ILE A 95 5.52 9.62 -8.75
CA ILE A 95 4.21 10.04 -8.26
C ILE A 95 4.07 11.56 -8.31
N ASN A 96 5.10 12.32 -7.94
CA ASN A 96 5.07 13.78 -7.99
C ASN A 96 4.88 14.30 -9.41
N GLU A 97 5.57 13.70 -10.38
CA GLU A 97 5.37 14.03 -11.79
C GLU A 97 3.91 13.81 -12.21
N TYR A 98 3.34 12.66 -11.85
CA TYR A 98 1.95 12.34 -12.14
C TYR A 98 0.98 13.33 -11.49
N ILE A 99 1.15 13.61 -10.19
CA ILE A 99 0.34 14.57 -9.43
C ILE A 99 0.38 15.95 -10.09
N LYS A 100 1.57 16.41 -10.49
CA LYS A 100 1.76 17.71 -11.14
C LYS A 100 1.08 17.78 -12.50
N VAL A 101 1.27 16.77 -13.36
CA VAL A 101 0.69 16.74 -14.71
C VAL A 101 -0.84 16.64 -14.69
N ARG A 102 -1.40 16.01 -13.66
CA ARG A 102 -2.85 15.77 -13.52
C ARG A 102 -3.55 16.71 -12.54
N GLU A 103 -2.84 17.69 -11.98
CA GLU A 103 -3.35 18.64 -10.98
C GLU A 103 -4.07 17.95 -9.81
N LEU A 104 -3.47 16.87 -9.30
CA LEU A 104 -4.04 16.06 -8.22
C LEU A 104 -3.64 16.58 -6.84
N SER A 105 -4.35 16.11 -5.81
CA SER A 105 -4.00 16.42 -4.43
C SER A 105 -2.65 15.79 -4.06
N PRO A 106 -1.75 16.53 -3.38
CA PRO A 106 -0.53 15.97 -2.80
C PRO A 106 -0.79 14.82 -1.82
N ALA A 107 -1.97 14.75 -1.20
CA ALA A 107 -2.36 13.67 -0.29
C ALA A 107 -2.28 12.27 -0.94
N LEU A 108 -2.38 12.18 -2.29
CA LEU A 108 -2.17 10.93 -3.01
C LEU A 108 -0.78 10.34 -2.75
N LEU A 109 0.25 11.20 -2.66
CA LEU A 109 1.61 10.75 -2.37
C LEU A 109 1.71 10.15 -0.97
N ASP A 110 1.07 10.76 0.02
CA ASP A 110 1.12 10.28 1.40
C ASP A 110 0.46 8.90 1.55
N HIS A 111 -0.65 8.67 0.84
CA HIS A 111 -1.30 7.35 0.77
C HIS A 111 -0.38 6.31 0.14
N VAL A 112 0.22 6.61 -1.02
CA VAL A 112 1.16 5.70 -1.67
C VAL A 112 2.36 5.40 -0.76
N LYS A 113 2.92 6.41 -0.08
CA LYS A 113 4.04 6.22 0.84
C LYS A 113 3.67 5.27 1.99
N TRP A 114 2.50 5.46 2.58
CA TRP A 114 2.00 4.59 3.66
C TRP A 114 1.82 3.15 3.20
N ASP A 115 1.17 2.96 2.05
CA ASP A 115 0.90 1.62 1.52
C ASP A 115 2.21 0.91 1.15
N MET A 116 3.14 1.62 0.49
CA MET A 116 4.41 1.05 0.05
C MET A 116 5.33 0.69 1.21
N VAL A 117 5.44 1.54 2.23
CA VAL A 117 6.27 1.19 3.39
C VAL A 117 5.68 -0.03 4.11
N SER A 118 4.36 -0.09 4.23
CA SER A 118 3.68 -1.21 4.89
C SER A 118 3.80 -2.51 4.09
N ALA A 119 3.74 -2.46 2.75
CA ALA A 119 4.00 -3.61 1.90
C ALA A 119 5.45 -4.11 2.00
N ILE A 120 6.43 -3.19 2.10
CA ILE A 120 7.83 -3.54 2.37
C ILE A 120 7.95 -4.27 3.72
N MET A 121 7.26 -3.78 4.75
CA MET A 121 7.27 -4.43 6.07
C MET A 121 6.63 -5.83 6.03
N GLU A 122 5.47 -5.99 5.40
CA GLU A 122 4.83 -7.32 5.23
C GLU A 122 5.74 -8.29 4.47
N HIS A 123 6.38 -7.84 3.39
CA HIS A 123 7.30 -8.67 2.63
C HIS A 123 8.52 -9.08 3.46
N ASN A 124 9.14 -8.13 4.18
CA ASN A 124 10.33 -8.41 4.98
C ASN A 124 10.08 -9.46 6.08
N TYR A 125 8.87 -9.49 6.63
CA TYR A 125 8.48 -10.43 7.68
C TYR A 125 7.65 -11.61 7.19
N MET A 126 7.64 -11.87 5.87
CA MET A 126 6.82 -12.92 5.26
C MET A 126 7.14 -14.33 5.75
N ALA A 127 8.36 -14.55 6.25
CA ALA A 127 8.78 -15.82 6.84
C ALA A 127 8.21 -16.04 8.26
N GLN A 128 7.77 -14.98 8.95
CA GLN A 128 7.19 -15.04 10.30
C GLN A 128 5.68 -14.97 10.29
N LYS A 129 5.11 -14.14 9.41
CA LYS A 129 3.66 -13.98 9.23
C LYS A 129 3.38 -13.94 7.75
N GLU A 130 2.41 -14.73 7.28
CA GLU A 130 2.00 -14.66 5.88
C GLU A 130 1.65 -13.21 5.51
N PRO A 131 2.15 -12.71 4.36
CA PRO A 131 1.80 -11.39 3.88
C PRO A 131 0.31 -11.23 3.74
N GLY A 132 -0.18 -10.05 4.10
CA GLY A 132 -1.60 -9.79 4.25
C GLY A 132 -2.06 -8.68 3.33
N PHE A 133 -2.59 -7.65 3.95
CA PHE A 133 -3.37 -6.63 3.30
C PHE A 133 -2.55 -5.72 2.38
N PHE A 134 -1.35 -5.31 2.80
CA PHE A 134 -0.55 -4.33 2.04
C PHE A 134 0.14 -4.94 0.82
N ILE A 135 0.48 -6.24 0.85
CA ILE A 135 0.94 -6.93 -0.35
C ILE A 135 -0.17 -7.09 -1.39
N GLU A 136 -1.44 -7.23 -0.96
CA GLU A 136 -2.57 -7.16 -1.89
C GLU A 136 -2.77 -5.74 -2.44
N LEU A 137 -2.53 -4.68 -1.65
CA LEU A 137 -2.52 -3.31 -2.19
C LEU A 137 -1.38 -3.10 -3.19
N LEU A 138 -0.19 -3.65 -2.96
CA LEU A 138 0.93 -3.60 -3.90
C LEU A 138 0.52 -4.19 -5.26
N LYS A 139 -0.17 -5.32 -5.29
CA LYS A 139 -0.68 -5.93 -6.54
C LYS A 139 -1.65 -5.02 -7.30
N VAL A 140 -2.47 -4.25 -6.58
CA VAL A 140 -3.35 -3.23 -7.18
C VAL A 140 -2.54 -2.13 -7.85
N TYR A 141 -1.50 -1.63 -7.17
CA TYR A 141 -0.60 -0.63 -7.75
C TYR A 141 0.20 -1.19 -8.95
N GLU A 142 0.68 -2.43 -8.87
CA GLU A 142 1.36 -3.14 -9.97
C GLU A 142 0.45 -3.27 -11.19
N SER A 143 -0.86 -3.43 -10.99
CA SER A 143 -1.87 -3.42 -12.06
C SER A 143 -2.15 -2.02 -12.63
N GLY A 144 -1.54 -0.97 -12.09
CA GLY A 144 -1.76 0.41 -12.49
C GLY A 144 -3.05 1.03 -11.94
N ASN A 145 -3.70 0.40 -10.95
CA ASN A 145 -4.92 0.88 -10.31
C ASN A 145 -4.62 1.65 -9.00
N PHE A 146 -5.65 2.25 -8.40
CA PHE A 146 -5.53 2.96 -7.12
C PHE A 146 -6.46 2.38 -6.05
N PRO A 147 -5.94 1.75 -4.97
CA PRO A 147 -6.76 1.38 -3.83
C PRO A 147 -7.20 2.65 -3.10
N CYS A 148 -8.50 2.80 -2.88
CA CYS A 148 -9.06 4.07 -2.40
C CYS A 148 -10.02 3.91 -1.22
N GLY A 149 -10.23 2.71 -0.68
CA GLY A 149 -11.08 2.56 0.48
C GLY A 149 -11.45 1.13 0.81
N TRP A 150 -12.27 0.99 1.84
CA TRP A 150 -12.83 -0.29 2.27
C TRP A 150 -14.36 -0.20 2.36
N LYS A 151 -15.04 -1.27 1.94
CA LYS A 151 -16.49 -1.41 2.09
C LYS A 151 -16.80 -2.54 3.06
N GLY A 152 -17.37 -2.20 4.20
CA GLY A 152 -17.74 -3.16 5.25
C GLY A 152 -17.04 -2.85 6.56
N LYS A 153 -16.94 -3.83 7.45
CA LYS A 153 -16.23 -3.70 8.73
C LYS A 153 -14.93 -4.49 8.64
N TRP A 154 -13.80 -3.91 9.06
CA TRP A 154 -12.57 -4.68 9.17
C TRP A 154 -12.74 -5.89 10.12
N PRO A 155 -12.18 -7.09 9.83
CA PRO A 155 -11.48 -7.48 8.59
C PRO A 155 -12.41 -8.04 7.50
N LYS A 156 -13.73 -8.10 7.75
CA LYS A 156 -14.72 -8.63 6.80
C LYS A 156 -15.30 -7.53 5.89
N GLY A 157 -14.70 -7.35 4.73
CA GLY A 157 -15.17 -6.37 3.76
C GLY A 157 -14.54 -6.54 2.38
N LYS A 158 -14.66 -5.50 1.58
CA LYS A 158 -14.18 -5.47 0.20
C LYS A 158 -13.29 -4.25 -0.02
N LEU A 159 -12.19 -4.46 -0.72
CA LEU A 159 -11.32 -3.38 -1.17
C LEU A 159 -12.05 -2.56 -2.24
N ILE A 160 -12.02 -1.24 -2.10
CA ILE A 160 -12.52 -0.31 -3.10
C ILE A 160 -11.35 0.15 -3.95
N ILE A 161 -11.42 -0.07 -5.25
CA ILE A 161 -10.40 0.29 -6.22
C ILE A 161 -10.97 1.33 -7.19
N TYR A 162 -10.16 2.32 -7.53
CA TYR A 162 -10.38 3.18 -8.69
C TYR A 162 -9.69 2.59 -9.92
#